data_AF-A0A3C2AN89-F1
#
_entry.id   AF-A0A3C2AN89-F1
#
_cell.length_a   1.000
_cell.length_b   1.000
_cell.length_c   1.000
_cell.angle_alpha   90.00
_cell.angle_beta   90.00
_cell.angle_gamma   90.00
#
_symmetry.space_group_name_H-M   'P 1'
#
loop_
_entity.id
_entity.type
_entity.pdbx_description
1 polymer ?
#
loop_
_entity_poly.entity_id
_entity_poly.type
_entity_poly.pdbx_seq_one_letter_code
_entity_poly.pdbx_strand_id
1 'polypeptide(L)'
;MQEQNHLSQNIMRRMLLFVGIGIGLLIIANESKAQKSVSMYGKVTTVSGDKYTGAIRWGTDNSQKAEVFWVELFNGTKTSNDFLRFLTKSEVQELSGKEEGDSWLNLDLGVLSIWEDKFSRTQHEFKSRFGDIKSIEPLRRDRAKVTLKNGAVLEIAGGNSEDLGGSIGVLDFELGEVKLSWGRIDKVEFMAAPKGYKETFGEPIYGIVNAGRKGTFKGSGDPEYIRWEDIKNITFN
;
A
#
# COMPACT_ATOMS: atom_id res chain seq x y z
N MET A 1 51.40 -34.33 15.74
CA MET A 1 49.94 -34.39 15.47
C MET A 1 49.14 -33.32 16.25
N GLN A 2 49.44 -33.07 17.53
CA GLN A 2 48.77 -32.02 18.33
C GLN A 2 49.03 -30.57 17.86
N GLU A 3 50.25 -30.22 17.44
CA GLU A 3 50.56 -28.86 16.93
C GLU A 3 49.81 -28.50 15.65
N GLN A 4 49.69 -29.44 14.70
CA GLN A 4 48.96 -29.19 13.44
C GLN A 4 47.46 -28.98 13.68
N ASN A 5 46.87 -29.68 14.66
CA ASN A 5 45.48 -29.45 15.07
C ASN A 5 45.30 -28.07 15.72
N HIS A 6 46.24 -27.62 16.55
CA HIS A 6 46.22 -26.28 17.15
C HIS A 6 46.34 -25.17 16.11
N LEU A 7 47.20 -25.34 15.10
CA LEU A 7 47.38 -24.39 14.01
C LEU A 7 46.11 -24.28 13.15
N SER A 8 45.50 -25.42 12.81
CA SER A 8 44.24 -25.51 12.06
C SER A 8 43.08 -24.86 12.82
N GLN A 9 42.98 -25.09 14.13
CA GLN A 9 41.96 -24.45 14.97
C GLN A 9 42.14 -22.93 15.06
N ASN A 10 43.37 -22.43 15.15
CA ASN A 10 43.64 -21.00 15.18
C ASN A 10 43.32 -20.30 13.84
N ILE A 11 43.59 -20.96 12.72
CA ILE A 11 43.24 -20.46 11.38
C ILE A 11 41.72 -20.45 11.20
N MET A 12 41.02 -21.52 11.61
CA MET A 12 39.57 -21.62 11.55
C MET A 12 38.88 -20.56 12.43
N ARG A 13 39.38 -20.31 13.65
CA ARG A 13 38.88 -19.23 14.52
C ARG A 13 39.05 -17.85 13.89
N ARG A 14 40.19 -17.56 13.28
CA ARG A 14 40.43 -16.29 12.58
C ARG A 14 39.51 -16.13 11.37
N MET A 15 39.33 -17.18 10.57
CA MET A 15 38.37 -17.17 9.44
C MET A 15 36.94 -16.89 9.92
N LEU A 16 36.47 -17.57 10.96
CA LEU A 16 35.13 -17.34 11.52
C LEU A 16 34.96 -15.90 12.03
N LEU A 17 36.01 -15.32 12.63
CA LEU A 17 36.02 -13.92 13.07
C LEU A 17 35.91 -12.95 11.88
N PHE A 18 36.68 -13.18 10.81
CA PHE A 18 36.60 -12.34 9.60
C PHE A 18 35.26 -12.47 8.88
N VAL A 19 34.69 -13.68 8.82
CA VAL A 19 33.34 -13.91 8.28
C VAL A 19 32.30 -13.19 9.14
N GLY A 20 32.39 -13.29 10.47
CA GLY A 20 31.49 -12.59 11.39
C GLY A 20 31.55 -11.07 11.25
N ILE A 21 32.76 -10.50 11.15
CA ILE A 21 32.97 -9.06 10.89
C ILE A 21 32.40 -8.68 9.52
N GLY A 22 32.65 -9.50 8.49
CA GLY A 22 32.13 -9.28 7.14
C GLY A 22 30.61 -9.24 7.10
N ILE A 23 29.95 -10.20 7.76
CA ILE A 23 28.49 -10.23 7.91
C ILE A 23 28.00 -9.01 8.70
N GLY A 24 28.66 -8.64 9.79
CA GLY A 24 28.31 -7.45 10.58
C GLY A 24 28.38 -6.16 9.78
N LEU A 25 29.44 -5.98 8.97
CA LEU A 25 29.57 -4.82 8.07
C LEU A 25 28.51 -4.83 6.98
N LEU A 26 28.16 -5.99 6.44
CA LEU A 26 27.07 -6.15 5.47
C LEU A 26 25.72 -5.74 6.07
N ILE A 27 25.45 -6.08 7.33
CA ILE A 27 24.22 -5.68 8.03
C ILE A 27 24.17 -4.15 8.18
N ILE A 28 25.24 -3.54 8.70
CA ILE A 28 25.30 -2.07 8.91
C ILE A 28 25.20 -1.32 7.58
N ALA A 29 25.85 -1.81 6.52
CA ALA A 29 25.82 -1.20 5.20
C ALA A 29 24.43 -1.27 4.54
N ASN A 30 23.59 -2.24 4.94
CA ASN A 30 22.23 -2.41 4.43
C ASN A 30 21.16 -1.88 5.39
N GLU A 31 21.52 -1.04 6.37
CA GLU A 31 20.53 -0.38 7.22
C GLU A 31 19.63 0.54 6.37
N SER A 32 18.37 0.13 6.23
CA SER A 32 17.33 0.95 5.63
C SER A 32 16.90 2.02 6.62
N LYS A 33 17.08 3.30 6.27
CA LYS A 33 16.54 4.39 7.08
C LYS A 33 15.09 4.63 6.70
N ALA A 34 14.20 4.56 7.69
CA ALA A 34 12.79 4.89 7.49
C ALA A 34 12.63 6.35 7.01
N GLN A 35 11.62 6.57 6.16
CA GLN A 35 11.23 7.91 5.77
C GLN A 35 10.79 8.69 7.01
N LYS A 36 11.30 9.91 7.15
CA LYS A 36 10.98 10.78 8.29
C LYS A 36 9.68 11.55 8.11
N SER A 37 9.25 11.75 6.86
CA SER A 37 8.03 12.50 6.60
C SER A 37 6.80 11.62 6.72
N VAL A 38 5.76 12.15 7.34
CA VAL A 38 4.48 11.47 7.54
C VAL A 38 3.51 11.84 6.41
N SER A 39 3.57 13.07 5.93
CA SER A 39 2.76 13.50 4.78
C SER A 39 3.21 12.85 3.49
N MET A 40 2.23 12.57 2.63
CA MET A 40 2.44 12.18 1.25
C MET A 40 3.26 13.24 0.53
N TYR A 41 4.23 12.77 -0.24
CA TYR A 41 5.10 13.62 -1.04
C TYR A 41 5.26 12.99 -2.41
N GLY A 42 5.28 13.82 -3.43
CA GLY A 42 5.36 13.30 -4.77
C GLY A 42 5.46 14.38 -5.83
N LYS A 43 5.39 13.90 -7.07
CA LYS A 43 5.41 14.71 -8.26
C LYS A 43 4.17 14.41 -9.07
N VAL A 44 3.44 15.46 -9.45
CA VAL A 44 2.27 15.36 -10.31
C VAL A 44 2.63 15.94 -11.66
N THR A 45 2.47 15.14 -12.71
CA THR A 45 2.63 15.56 -14.11
C THR A 45 1.26 15.75 -14.73
N THR A 46 1.05 16.88 -15.39
CA THR A 46 -0.21 17.17 -16.08
C THR A 46 -0.21 16.65 -17.52
N VAL A 47 -1.40 16.55 -18.11
CA VAL A 47 -1.58 16.22 -19.53
C VAL A 47 -0.93 17.26 -20.47
N SER A 48 -0.72 18.50 -20.01
CA SER A 48 0.03 19.53 -20.74
C SER A 48 1.54 19.41 -20.60
N GLY A 49 2.04 18.52 -19.75
CA GLY A 49 3.47 18.30 -19.49
C GLY A 49 4.05 19.10 -18.33
N ASP A 50 3.24 19.91 -17.65
CA ASP A 50 3.65 20.66 -16.45
C ASP A 50 3.92 19.69 -15.30
N LYS A 51 4.85 20.05 -14.42
CA LYS A 51 5.28 19.20 -13.29
C LYS A 51 5.28 20.01 -12.01
N TYR A 52 4.62 19.47 -11.00
CA TYR A 52 4.55 20.05 -9.66
C TYR A 52 5.09 19.04 -8.66
N THR A 53 5.98 19.46 -7.76
CA THR A 53 6.62 18.55 -6.79
C THR A 53 6.46 19.10 -5.39
N GLY A 54 5.89 18.29 -4.50
CA GLY A 54 5.54 18.79 -3.19
C GLY A 54 4.77 17.80 -2.33
N ALA A 55 4.28 18.32 -1.20
CA ALA A 55 3.35 17.60 -0.35
C ALA A 55 2.03 17.40 -1.08
N ILE A 56 1.46 16.19 -1.02
CA ILE A 56 0.24 15.83 -1.74
C ILE A 56 -0.95 15.89 -0.78
N ARG A 57 -1.99 16.59 -1.22
CA ARG A 57 -3.34 16.56 -0.63
C ARG A 57 -4.27 15.84 -1.60
N TRP A 58 -4.77 14.69 -1.21
CA TRP A 58 -5.67 13.87 -2.03
C TRP A 58 -7.13 14.09 -1.60
N GLY A 59 -7.99 14.51 -2.52
CA GLY A 59 -9.41 14.75 -2.23
C GLY A 59 -9.96 16.00 -2.90
N THR A 60 -11.28 16.02 -3.12
CA THR A 60 -11.98 17.16 -3.73
C THR A 60 -12.26 18.27 -2.70
N ASP A 61 -12.59 19.47 -3.18
CA ASP A 61 -13.09 20.55 -2.30
C ASP A 61 -14.39 20.17 -1.56
N ASN A 62 -15.13 19.21 -2.11
CA ASN A 62 -16.38 18.73 -1.53
C ASN A 62 -16.17 17.50 -0.64
N SER A 63 -14.95 16.95 -0.58
CA SER A 63 -14.64 15.81 0.26
C SER A 63 -14.65 16.27 1.72
N GLN A 64 -15.39 15.55 2.58
CA GLN A 64 -15.47 15.86 4.01
C GLN A 64 -14.09 15.81 4.69
N LYS A 65 -13.17 15.04 4.10
CA LYS A 65 -11.79 14.87 4.53
C LYS A 65 -10.90 14.78 3.29
N ALA A 66 -9.72 15.37 3.37
CA ALA A 66 -8.65 15.14 2.40
C ALA A 66 -7.61 14.23 3.04
N GLU A 67 -7.14 13.25 2.29
CA GLU A 67 -6.07 12.36 2.71
C GLU A 67 -4.73 13.05 2.40
N VAL A 68 -3.85 13.11 3.40
CA VAL A 68 -2.54 13.78 3.35
C VAL A 68 -1.41 12.91 3.87
N PHE A 69 -1.68 11.77 4.52
CA PHE A 69 -0.67 10.92 5.16
C PHE A 69 -0.45 9.60 4.43
N TRP A 70 0.78 9.06 4.50
CA TRP A 70 1.12 7.79 3.85
C TRP A 70 0.32 6.57 4.35
N VAL A 71 -0.20 6.64 5.57
CA VAL A 71 -0.94 5.54 6.22
C VAL A 71 -2.41 5.50 5.83
N GLU A 72 -2.90 6.55 5.18
CA GLU A 72 -4.29 6.65 4.76
C GLU A 72 -4.58 5.73 3.58
N LEU A 73 -5.84 5.30 3.48
CA LEU A 73 -6.28 4.30 2.53
C LEU A 73 -6.75 4.96 1.24
N PHE A 74 -6.29 4.41 0.13
CA PHE A 74 -6.81 4.66 -1.20
C PHE A 74 -7.73 3.52 -1.60
N ASN A 75 -8.97 3.85 -1.92
CA ASN A 75 -10.04 2.89 -2.18
C ASN A 75 -10.53 2.97 -3.62
N GLY A 76 -11.01 1.83 -4.12
CA GLY A 76 -11.70 1.77 -5.40
C GLY A 76 -12.24 0.36 -5.61
N THR A 77 -12.57 0.07 -6.86
CA THR A 77 -13.17 -1.20 -7.24
C THR A 77 -12.40 -1.77 -8.43
N LYS A 78 -11.96 -3.02 -8.35
CA LYS A 78 -11.20 -3.66 -9.42
C LYS A 78 -12.08 -3.81 -10.66
N THR A 79 -11.55 -3.37 -11.80
CA THR A 79 -12.27 -3.43 -13.09
C THR A 79 -12.29 -4.83 -13.70
N SER A 80 -11.37 -5.71 -13.27
CA SER A 80 -11.28 -7.09 -13.74
C SER A 80 -10.91 -8.03 -12.60
N ASN A 81 -11.33 -9.29 -12.73
CA ASN A 81 -10.81 -10.37 -11.92
C ASN A 81 -9.57 -10.98 -12.60
N ASP A 82 -8.41 -10.66 -12.05
CA ASP A 82 -7.09 -11.11 -12.50
C ASP A 82 -6.90 -12.64 -12.46
N PHE A 83 -7.77 -13.39 -11.79
CA PHE A 83 -7.72 -14.85 -11.79
C PHE A 83 -8.32 -15.47 -13.05
N LEU A 84 -9.18 -14.73 -13.78
CA LEU A 84 -9.80 -15.22 -15.02
C LEU A 84 -8.77 -15.55 -16.10
N ARG A 85 -7.57 -14.96 -16.05
CA ARG A 85 -6.49 -15.26 -17.00
C ARG A 85 -5.91 -16.68 -16.87
N PHE A 86 -6.13 -17.33 -15.74
CA PHE A 86 -5.69 -18.72 -15.51
C PHE A 86 -6.76 -19.74 -15.88
N LEU A 87 -7.95 -19.27 -16.26
CA LEU A 87 -9.07 -20.12 -16.64
C LEU A 87 -9.21 -20.19 -18.16
N THR A 88 -9.65 -21.34 -18.65
CA THR A 88 -10.04 -21.55 -20.03
C THR A 88 -11.35 -20.83 -20.34
N LYS A 89 -11.62 -20.57 -21.63
CA LYS A 89 -12.89 -19.95 -22.06
C LYS A 89 -14.11 -20.75 -21.60
N SER A 90 -14.01 -22.08 -21.58
CA SER A 90 -15.07 -22.98 -21.09
C SER A 90 -15.30 -22.85 -19.58
N GLU A 91 -14.24 -22.77 -18.78
CA GLU A 91 -14.34 -22.56 -17.33
C GLU A 91 -14.91 -21.17 -17.00
N VAL A 92 -14.47 -20.13 -17.72
CA VAL A 92 -15.04 -18.78 -17.58
C VAL A 92 -16.53 -18.79 -17.97
N GLN A 93 -16.90 -19.51 -19.02
CA GLN A 93 -18.29 -19.60 -19.46
C GLN A 93 -19.17 -20.35 -18.46
N GLU A 94 -18.65 -21.44 -17.87
CA GLU A 94 -19.32 -22.18 -16.79
C GLU A 94 -19.53 -21.33 -15.53
N LEU A 95 -18.53 -20.51 -15.16
CA LEU A 95 -18.63 -19.54 -14.07
C LEU A 95 -19.58 -18.36 -14.39
N SER A 96 -19.75 -18.02 -15.67
CA SER A 96 -20.67 -16.94 -16.07
C SER A 96 -22.11 -17.39 -16.28
N GLY A 97 -22.33 -18.70 -16.50
CA GLY A 97 -23.56 -19.27 -17.02
C GLY A 97 -24.45 -20.02 -16.02
N LYS A 98 -24.03 -20.17 -14.75
CA LYS A 98 -24.86 -20.80 -13.71
C LYS A 98 -25.70 -19.75 -12.98
N GLU A 99 -26.79 -19.32 -13.63
CA GLU A 99 -27.97 -18.85 -12.89
C GLU A 99 -28.77 -20.08 -12.44
N GLU A 100 -29.05 -20.15 -11.14
CA GLU A 100 -30.04 -21.03 -10.48
C GLU A 100 -30.10 -22.50 -10.94
N GLY A 101 -29.49 -23.42 -10.17
CA GLY A 101 -29.83 -24.83 -10.29
C GLY A 101 -28.80 -25.79 -9.69
N ASP A 102 -29.18 -26.35 -8.54
CA ASP A 102 -28.80 -27.63 -7.96
C ASP A 102 -27.37 -28.18 -8.17
N SER A 103 -26.66 -28.21 -7.04
CA SER A 103 -25.44 -28.99 -6.80
C SER A 103 -25.63 -30.46 -7.18
N TRP A 104 -25.03 -30.91 -8.29
CA TRP A 104 -25.07 -32.29 -8.76
C TRP A 104 -24.03 -33.20 -8.06
N LEU A 105 -22.98 -32.67 -7.41
CA LEU A 105 -21.89 -33.49 -6.89
C LEU A 105 -21.77 -33.36 -5.36
N ASN A 106 -22.28 -34.37 -4.64
CA ASN A 106 -22.04 -34.64 -3.22
C ASN A 106 -20.56 -34.96 -2.92
N LEU A 107 -19.65 -34.04 -3.26
CA LEU A 107 -18.22 -34.11 -2.93
C LEU A 107 -17.85 -32.82 -2.21
N ASP A 108 -17.84 -32.89 -0.88
CA ASP A 108 -17.36 -31.82 -0.01
C ASP A 108 -15.82 -31.78 -0.05
N LEU A 109 -15.30 -31.09 -1.06
CA LEU A 109 -13.93 -30.58 -1.06
C LEU A 109 -14.01 -29.13 -0.63
N GLY A 110 -13.93 -28.85 0.68
CA GLY A 110 -13.94 -27.50 1.28
C GLY A 110 -12.87 -26.51 0.76
N VAL A 111 -12.06 -26.89 -0.22
CA VAL A 111 -11.15 -26.00 -0.97
C VAL A 111 -11.84 -25.40 -2.21
N LEU A 112 -12.89 -26.03 -2.73
CA LEU A 112 -13.67 -25.58 -3.90
C LEU A 112 -14.83 -24.64 -3.55
N SER A 113 -15.25 -24.57 -2.28
CA SER A 113 -16.24 -23.59 -1.80
C SER A 113 -15.74 -22.13 -1.82
N ILE A 114 -14.43 -21.93 -2.00
CA ILE A 114 -13.82 -20.62 -2.28
C ILE A 114 -14.10 -20.19 -3.75
N TRP A 115 -14.39 -21.16 -4.62
CA TRP A 115 -14.61 -20.99 -6.06
C TRP A 115 -16.07 -21.21 -6.46
N GLU A 116 -16.92 -21.60 -5.50
CA GLU A 116 -18.35 -21.69 -5.68
C GLU A 116 -18.94 -20.28 -5.74
N ASP A 117 -19.64 -20.05 -6.84
CA ASP A 117 -19.93 -18.74 -7.38
C ASP A 117 -20.93 -17.93 -6.55
N LYS A 118 -20.40 -17.21 -5.56
CA LYS A 118 -21.05 -16.01 -5.00
C LYS A 118 -20.32 -14.71 -5.34
N PHE A 119 -19.20 -14.79 -6.06
CA PHE A 119 -18.28 -13.66 -6.26
C PHE A 119 -18.03 -13.29 -7.73
N SER A 120 -18.56 -14.02 -8.72
CA SER A 120 -18.42 -13.68 -10.16
C SER A 120 -19.03 -12.31 -10.50
N ARG A 121 -20.05 -11.88 -9.73
CA ARG A 121 -20.74 -10.60 -9.90
C ARG A 121 -20.32 -9.51 -8.91
N THR A 122 -19.49 -9.80 -7.92
CA THR A 122 -19.02 -8.79 -6.97
C THR A 122 -17.76 -8.16 -7.54
N GLN A 123 -17.85 -6.92 -8.00
CA GLN A 123 -16.65 -6.16 -8.28
C GLN A 123 -15.80 -6.11 -6.99
N HIS A 124 -14.61 -6.71 -7.01
CA HIS A 124 -13.78 -6.80 -5.81
C HIS A 124 -13.29 -5.42 -5.39
N GLU A 125 -13.48 -5.07 -4.12
CA GLU A 125 -12.97 -3.83 -3.56
C GLU A 125 -11.42 -3.84 -3.61
N PHE A 126 -10.86 -2.68 -3.93
CA PHE A 126 -9.44 -2.40 -3.84
C PHE A 126 -9.22 -1.44 -2.67
N LYS A 127 -8.37 -1.82 -1.72
CA LYS A 127 -7.86 -0.95 -0.67
C LYS A 127 -6.35 -1.09 -0.60
N SER A 128 -5.65 0.03 -0.52
CA SER A 128 -4.21 0.05 -0.30
C SER A 128 -3.83 1.34 0.40
N ARG A 129 -2.83 1.30 1.30
CA ARG A 129 -2.28 2.54 1.86
C ARG A 129 -1.55 3.30 0.76
N PHE A 130 -1.62 4.63 0.77
CA PHE A 130 -0.82 5.44 -0.16
C PHE A 130 0.68 5.11 -0.09
N GLY A 131 1.17 4.75 1.10
CA GLY A 131 2.55 4.32 1.33
C GLY A 131 2.97 3.06 0.57
N ASP A 132 2.03 2.23 0.10
CA ASP A 132 2.31 1.01 -0.67
C ASP A 132 2.21 1.26 -2.20
N ILE A 133 1.69 2.42 -2.59
CA ILE A 133 1.50 2.84 -3.98
C ILE A 133 2.77 3.56 -4.48
N LYS A 134 3.19 3.24 -5.71
CA LYS A 134 4.29 3.89 -6.41
C LYS A 134 3.79 5.02 -7.30
N SER A 135 2.74 4.76 -8.09
CA SER A 135 2.15 5.77 -8.94
C SER A 135 0.69 5.50 -9.27
N ILE A 136 -0.04 6.57 -9.57
CA ILE A 136 -1.42 6.53 -10.04
C ILE A 136 -1.47 7.31 -11.36
N GLU A 137 -2.00 6.66 -12.39
CA GLU A 137 -2.25 7.25 -13.71
C GLU A 137 -3.78 7.37 -13.88
N PRO A 138 -4.35 8.59 -13.76
CA PRO A 138 -5.74 8.83 -14.06
C PRO A 138 -6.11 8.41 -15.48
N LEU A 139 -7.20 7.67 -15.62
CA LEU A 139 -7.78 7.29 -16.90
C LEU A 139 -9.06 8.09 -17.14
N ARG A 140 -9.69 7.87 -18.30
CA ARG A 140 -11.01 8.47 -18.58
C ARG A 140 -12.04 8.04 -17.53
N ARG A 141 -12.88 8.99 -17.13
CA ARG A 141 -13.88 8.88 -16.04
C ARG A 141 -13.22 8.74 -14.66
N ASP A 142 -13.92 8.16 -13.71
CA ASP A 142 -13.51 7.78 -12.36
C ASP A 142 -12.63 6.52 -12.35
N ARG A 143 -11.65 6.42 -13.25
CA ARG A 143 -10.76 5.25 -13.33
C ARG A 143 -9.30 5.62 -13.19
N ALA A 144 -8.51 4.69 -12.67
CA ALA A 144 -7.08 4.85 -12.53
C ALA A 144 -6.35 3.53 -12.77
N LYS A 145 -5.15 3.63 -13.32
CA LYS A 145 -4.15 2.57 -13.27
C LYS A 145 -3.22 2.84 -12.09
N VAL A 146 -3.18 1.89 -11.16
CA VAL A 146 -2.40 1.95 -9.93
C VAL A 146 -1.21 1.02 -10.07
N THR A 147 -0.01 1.54 -9.85
CA THR A 147 1.22 0.73 -9.76
C THR A 147 1.68 0.72 -8.30
N LEU A 148 1.79 -0.48 -7.72
CA LEU A 148 2.29 -0.69 -6.36
C LEU A 148 3.83 -0.70 -6.32
N LYS A 149 4.41 -0.48 -5.15
CA LYS A 149 5.88 -0.50 -4.95
C LYS A 149 6.51 -1.86 -5.24
N ASN A 150 5.75 -2.95 -5.10
CA ASN A 150 6.18 -4.30 -5.49
C ASN A 150 6.12 -4.57 -7.01
N GLY A 151 5.67 -3.60 -7.81
CA GLY A 151 5.56 -3.71 -9.27
C GLY A 151 4.23 -4.25 -9.78
N ALA A 152 3.29 -4.66 -8.90
CA ALA A 152 1.96 -5.03 -9.33
C ALA A 152 1.22 -3.82 -9.93
N VAL A 153 0.49 -4.06 -11.01
CA VAL A 153 -0.26 -3.03 -11.74
C VAL A 153 -1.72 -3.46 -11.83
N LEU A 154 -2.63 -2.57 -11.47
CA LEU A 154 -4.07 -2.83 -11.40
C LEU A 154 -4.83 -1.66 -12.02
N GLU A 155 -5.90 -1.94 -12.77
CA GLU A 155 -6.87 -0.93 -13.17
C GLU A 155 -8.09 -0.97 -12.24
N ILE A 156 -8.41 0.18 -11.66
CA ILE A 156 -9.53 0.34 -10.73
C ILE A 156 -10.49 1.42 -11.22
N ALA A 157 -11.74 1.31 -10.81
CA ALA A 157 -12.79 2.31 -10.96
C ALA A 157 -13.23 2.86 -9.61
N GLY A 158 -13.86 4.03 -9.61
CA GLY A 158 -14.39 4.68 -8.41
C GLY A 158 -15.42 3.80 -7.74
N GLY A 159 -16.46 3.40 -8.49
CA GLY A 159 -17.56 2.63 -7.92
C GLY A 159 -18.22 3.44 -6.80
N ASN A 160 -18.10 2.98 -5.55
CA ASN A 160 -18.58 3.71 -4.36
C ASN A 160 -17.49 4.58 -3.68
N SER A 161 -16.27 4.63 -4.22
CA SER A 161 -15.16 5.40 -3.66
C SER A 161 -15.19 6.87 -4.12
N GLU A 162 -14.89 7.78 -3.19
CA GLU A 162 -14.69 9.21 -3.47
C GLU A 162 -13.24 9.55 -3.87
N ASP A 163 -12.34 8.55 -3.82
CA ASP A 163 -10.90 8.75 -4.06
C ASP A 163 -10.54 8.91 -5.55
N LEU A 164 -11.46 8.60 -6.46
CA LEU A 164 -11.26 8.66 -7.92
C LEU A 164 -12.12 9.74 -8.57
N GLY A 165 -11.58 10.38 -9.61
CA GLY A 165 -12.30 11.41 -10.38
C GLY A 165 -12.28 12.80 -9.73
N GLY A 166 -11.66 12.93 -8.55
CA GLY A 166 -11.65 14.14 -7.76
C GLY A 166 -10.61 15.19 -8.14
N SER A 167 -10.05 15.87 -7.12
CA SER A 167 -8.95 16.82 -7.27
C SER A 167 -7.77 16.39 -6.41
N ILE A 168 -6.59 16.84 -6.78
CA ILE A 168 -5.35 16.60 -6.05
C ILE A 168 -4.63 17.94 -5.91
N GLY A 169 -4.28 18.30 -4.68
CA GLY A 169 -3.47 19.46 -4.35
C GLY A 169 -2.00 19.06 -4.23
N VAL A 170 -1.10 19.91 -4.71
CA VAL A 170 0.34 19.80 -4.52
C VAL A 170 0.84 21.10 -3.90
N LEU A 171 1.41 21.03 -2.69
CA LEU A 171 2.13 22.19 -2.14
C LEU A 171 3.52 22.24 -2.73
N ASP A 172 3.61 22.91 -3.86
CA ASP A 172 4.87 23.20 -4.53
C ASP A 172 5.61 24.31 -3.78
N PHE A 173 6.93 24.17 -3.64
CA PHE A 173 7.74 25.12 -2.88
C PHE A 173 7.76 26.51 -3.51
N GLU A 174 7.67 26.61 -4.84
CA GLU A 174 7.74 27.88 -5.56
C GLU A 174 6.37 28.52 -5.76
N LEU A 175 5.35 27.69 -6.01
CA LEU A 175 4.02 28.16 -6.43
C LEU A 175 2.97 28.13 -5.31
N GLY A 176 3.28 27.51 -4.16
CA GLY A 176 2.31 27.24 -3.12
C GLY A 176 1.38 26.08 -3.51
N GLU A 177 0.14 26.11 -3.03
CA GLU A 177 -0.83 25.04 -3.31
C GLU A 177 -1.35 25.12 -4.76
N VAL A 178 -0.94 24.15 -5.57
CA VAL A 178 -1.43 23.95 -6.93
C VAL A 178 -2.50 22.87 -6.91
N LYS A 179 -3.73 23.25 -7.23
CA LYS A 179 -4.86 22.33 -7.28
C LYS A 179 -5.15 21.85 -8.69
N LEU A 180 -5.16 20.54 -8.88
CA LEU A 180 -5.30 19.87 -10.17
C LEU A 180 -6.55 18.98 -10.16
N SER A 181 -7.42 19.15 -11.16
CA SER A 181 -8.54 18.24 -11.36
C SER A 181 -8.09 16.94 -12.01
N TRP A 182 -8.79 15.83 -11.74
CA TRP A 182 -8.46 14.48 -12.22
C TRP A 182 -8.11 14.43 -13.70
N GLY A 183 -8.95 15.02 -14.55
CA GLY A 183 -8.76 15.00 -16.01
C GLY A 183 -7.58 15.83 -16.51
N ARG A 184 -6.93 16.64 -15.66
CA ARG A 184 -5.71 17.39 -16.01
C ARG A 184 -4.44 16.64 -15.64
N ILE A 185 -4.54 15.57 -14.86
CA ILE A 185 -3.41 14.83 -14.35
C ILE A 185 -3.10 13.67 -15.28
N ASP A 186 -1.86 13.59 -15.73
CA ASP A 186 -1.34 12.45 -16.48
C ASP A 186 -0.84 11.38 -15.51
N LYS A 187 -0.06 11.78 -14.50
CA LYS A 187 0.54 10.85 -13.55
C LYS A 187 0.85 11.50 -12.21
N VAL A 188 0.55 10.77 -11.13
CA VAL A 188 1.01 11.04 -9.77
C VAL A 188 2.10 10.03 -9.42
N GLU A 189 3.28 10.49 -9.08
CA GLU A 189 4.41 9.66 -8.64
C GLU A 189 4.70 9.93 -7.16
N PHE A 190 4.53 8.91 -6.33
CA PHE A 190 4.79 8.97 -4.90
C PHE A 190 6.27 8.69 -4.61
N MET A 191 6.91 9.54 -3.80
CA MET A 191 8.31 9.41 -3.46
C MET A 191 8.62 9.95 -2.07
N ALA A 192 9.79 9.58 -1.53
CA ALA A 192 10.23 10.14 -0.27
C ALA A 192 10.47 11.65 -0.39
N ALA A 193 10.06 12.39 0.64
CA ALA A 193 10.36 13.82 0.73
C ALA A 193 11.89 14.05 0.77
N PRO A 194 12.39 15.16 0.19
CA PRO A 194 13.80 15.50 0.22
C PRO A 194 14.30 15.72 1.66
N LYS A 195 15.61 15.57 1.86
CA LYS A 195 16.23 15.84 3.16
C LYS A 195 15.96 17.29 3.58
N GLY A 196 15.50 17.48 4.82
CA GLY A 196 15.19 18.81 5.36
C GLY A 196 13.79 19.32 5.05
N TYR A 197 12.95 18.54 4.35
CA TYR A 197 11.53 18.81 4.23
C TYR A 197 10.89 18.95 5.62
N LYS A 198 10.07 19.98 5.77
CA LYS A 198 9.26 20.23 6.97
C LYS A 198 7.82 19.90 6.64
N GLU A 199 7.15 19.21 7.55
CA GLU A 199 5.74 18.86 7.41
C GLU A 199 4.88 20.12 7.22
N THR A 200 4.03 20.11 6.18
CA THR A 200 3.18 21.24 5.83
C THR A 200 1.75 21.10 6.34
N PHE A 201 1.30 19.87 6.62
CA PHE A 201 -0.08 19.56 7.04
C PHE A 201 -0.25 19.33 8.54
N GLY A 202 0.77 19.71 9.34
CA GLY A 202 0.80 19.47 10.77
C GLY A 202 1.29 18.07 11.15
N GLU A 203 1.21 17.76 12.44
CA GLU A 203 1.61 16.45 12.97
C GLU A 203 0.43 15.48 12.95
N PRO A 204 0.65 14.21 12.60
CA PRO A 204 -0.40 13.20 12.72
C PRO A 204 -0.76 12.99 14.19
N ILE A 205 -2.05 12.78 14.45
CA ILE A 205 -2.51 12.23 15.73
C ILE A 205 -2.17 10.73 15.73
N TYR A 206 -1.52 10.27 16.78
CA TYR A 206 -1.27 8.86 17.01
C TYR A 206 -1.92 8.40 18.30
N GLY A 207 -2.50 7.20 18.24
CA GLY A 207 -3.09 6.53 19.39
C GLY A 207 -2.06 5.65 20.10
N ILE A 208 -2.15 5.60 21.41
CA ILE A 208 -1.57 4.55 22.23
C ILE A 208 -2.73 3.68 22.72
N VAL A 209 -2.76 2.43 22.29
CA VAL A 209 -3.77 1.45 22.66
C VAL A 209 -3.19 0.50 23.69
N ASN A 210 -3.81 0.44 24.87
CA ASN A 210 -3.47 -0.52 25.89
C ASN A 210 -4.41 -1.72 25.81
N ALA A 211 -3.89 -2.89 25.42
CA ALA A 211 -4.65 -4.14 25.30
C ALA A 211 -4.40 -5.10 26.50
N GLY A 212 -4.06 -4.55 27.67
CA GLY A 212 -3.80 -5.33 28.87
C GLY A 212 -2.62 -6.30 28.73
N ARG A 213 -2.88 -7.61 28.88
CA ARG A 213 -1.84 -8.65 28.78
C ARG A 213 -1.23 -8.78 27.37
N LYS A 214 -1.94 -8.28 26.35
CA LYS A 214 -1.48 -8.30 24.95
C LYS A 214 -0.47 -7.18 24.66
N GLY A 215 -0.26 -6.27 25.60
CA GLY A 215 0.74 -5.20 25.50
C GLY A 215 0.15 -3.84 25.12
N THR A 216 1.05 -2.90 24.84
CA THR A 216 0.75 -1.53 24.45
C THR A 216 1.23 -1.30 23.03
N PHE A 217 0.34 -0.78 22.19
CA PHE A 217 0.59 -0.54 20.78
C PHE A 217 0.53 0.97 20.52
N LYS A 218 1.50 1.49 19.76
CA LYS A 218 1.53 2.89 19.35
C LYS A 218 1.49 2.96 17.82
N GLY A 219 0.58 3.76 17.27
CA GLY A 219 0.45 3.90 15.82
C GLY A 219 -0.46 5.06 15.41
N SER A 220 -0.30 5.49 14.17
CA SER A 220 -1.22 6.37 13.45
C SER A 220 -2.09 5.51 12.52
N GLY A 221 -3.42 5.58 12.67
CA GLY A 221 -4.38 4.75 11.92
C GLY A 221 -5.09 3.69 12.77
N ASP A 222 -5.99 2.92 12.14
CA ASP A 222 -6.77 1.89 12.83
C ASP A 222 -5.87 0.73 13.28
N PRO A 223 -5.99 0.27 14.55
CA PRO A 223 -5.28 -0.91 15.00
C PRO A 223 -5.85 -2.16 14.32
N GLU A 224 -5.27 -2.58 13.20
CA GLU A 224 -5.73 -3.71 12.38
C GLU A 224 -5.84 -5.06 13.13
N TYR A 225 -5.13 -5.21 14.26
CA TYR A 225 -4.96 -6.49 14.96
C TYR A 225 -5.46 -6.49 16.41
N ILE A 226 -6.16 -5.44 16.85
CA ILE A 226 -6.70 -5.37 18.21
C ILE A 226 -8.22 -5.43 18.11
N ARG A 227 -8.81 -6.50 18.67
CA ARG A 227 -10.26 -6.59 18.76
C ARG A 227 -10.75 -5.54 19.76
N TRP A 228 -11.88 -4.91 19.46
CA TRP A 228 -12.44 -3.83 20.28
C TRP A 228 -12.62 -4.25 21.74
N GLU A 229 -13.01 -5.50 22.01
CA GLU A 229 -13.17 -6.03 23.36
C GLU A 229 -11.87 -6.17 24.17
N ASP A 230 -10.70 -6.16 23.51
CA ASP A 230 -9.41 -6.28 24.17
C ASP A 230 -8.84 -4.93 24.61
N ILE A 231 -9.44 -3.81 24.18
CA ILE A 231 -8.97 -2.45 24.44
C ILE A 231 -9.38 -2.01 25.85
N LYS A 232 -8.40 -1.65 26.69
CA LYS A 232 -8.64 -1.07 28.03
C LYS A 232 -8.79 0.44 28.00
N ASN A 233 -7.94 1.11 27.22
CA ASN A 233 -7.98 2.54 27.01
C ASN A 233 -7.23 2.90 25.72
N ILE A 234 -7.60 4.05 25.17
CA ILE A 234 -6.92 4.70 24.06
C ILE A 234 -6.54 6.10 24.53
N THR A 235 -5.28 6.46 24.34
CA THR A 235 -4.78 7.82 24.60
C THR A 235 -4.29 8.41 23.29
N PHE A 236 -4.71 9.64 23.01
CA PHE A 236 -4.22 10.43 21.88
C PHE A 236 -3.17 11.43 22.39
N ASN A 237 -2.17 11.73 21.57
CA ASN A 237 -1.28 12.87 21.81
C ASN A 237 -1.94 14.20 21.44
#